data_AF-A3QH28-F1
#
_entry.id   AF-A3QH28-F1
#
_cell.length_a   1.000
_cell.length_b   1.000
_cell.length_c   1.000
_cell.angle_alpha   90.00
_cell.angle_beta   90.00
_cell.angle_gamma   90.00
#
_symmetry.space_group_name_H-M   'P 1'
#
loop_
_entity.id
_entity.type
_entity.pdbx_description
1 polymer ?
#
loop_
_entity_poly.entity_id
_entity_poly.type
_entity_poly.pdbx_seq_one_letter_code
_entity_poly.pdbx_strand_id
1 'polypeptide(L)' 'MKMIAMLLALLIIGLLYYQQLAKQPVLSEQTEAALEATQGTGPKVPTRPDELATFDKEMNALMQEEAEKRAKALKEAEGQ' A
#
# COMPACT_ATOMS: atom_id res chain seq x y z
N MET A 1 -6.89 -46.92 24.12
CA MET A 1 -5.57 -46.30 23.87
C MET A 1 -5.44 -45.74 22.45
N LYS A 2 -5.45 -46.57 21.39
CA LYS A 2 -5.22 -46.10 20.00
C LYS A 2 -6.26 -45.09 19.48
N MET A 3 -7.54 -45.27 19.82
CA MET A 3 -8.62 -44.36 19.42
C MET A 3 -8.52 -42.97 20.08
N ILE A 4 -8.09 -42.93 21.34
CA ILE A 4 -7.92 -41.69 22.11
C ILE A 4 -6.73 -40.89 21.57
N ALA A 5 -5.62 -41.58 21.23
CA ALA A 5 -4.45 -40.94 20.61
C ALA A 5 -4.80 -40.33 19.23
N MET A 6 -5.66 -40.99 18.46
CA MET A 6 -6.10 -40.49 17.16
C MET A 6 -6.99 -39.23 17.28
N LEU A 7 -7.87 -39.19 18.28
CA LEU A 7 -8.69 -38.00 18.57
C LEU A 7 -7.84 -36.82 19.04
N LEU A 8 -6.82 -37.06 19.87
CA LEU A 8 -5.89 -36.01 20.31
C LEU A 8 -5.07 -35.46 19.15
N ALA A 9 -4.62 -36.31 18.22
CA ALA A 9 -3.91 -35.85 17.02
C ALA A 9 -4.79 -34.94 16.15
N LEU A 10 -6.05 -35.31 15.92
CA LEU A 10 -7.00 -34.48 15.18
C LEU A 10 -7.25 -33.12 15.87
N LEU A 11 -7.36 -33.12 17.19
CA LEU A 11 -7.57 -31.90 17.97
C LEU A 11 -6.39 -30.94 17.87
N ILE A 12 -5.16 -31.45 17.96
CA ILE A 12 -3.94 -30.63 17.83
C ILE A 12 -3.85 -30.02 16.44
N ILE A 13 -4.12 -30.80 15.39
CA ILE A 13 -4.10 -30.31 14.01
C ILE A 13 -5.16 -29.22 13.81
N GLY A 14 -6.39 -29.44 14.29
CA GLY A 14 -7.45 -28.43 14.23
C GLY A 14 -7.09 -27.13 14.95
N LEU A 15 -6.46 -27.22 16.12
CA LEU A 15 -6.00 -26.05 16.89
C LEU A 15 -4.88 -25.28 16.16
N LEU A 16 -3.95 -26.00 15.54
CA LEU A 16 -2.86 -25.38 14.75
C LEU A 16 -3.39 -24.64 13.53
N TYR A 17 -4.35 -25.24 12.82
CA TYR A 17 -5.04 -24.57 11.71
C TYR A 17 -5.82 -23.33 12.18
N TYR A 18 -6.52 -23.43 13.31
CA TYR A 18 -7.21 -22.29 13.90
C TYR A 18 -6.26 -21.14 14.27
N GLN A 19 -5.10 -21.45 14.86
CA GLN A 19 -4.08 -20.43 15.14
C GLN A 19 -3.47 -19.81 13.87
N GLN A 20 -3.30 -20.59 12.81
CA GLN A 20 -2.84 -20.05 11.53
C GLN A 20 -3.86 -19.12 10.88
N LEU A 21 -5.15 -19.44 10.98
CA LEU A 21 -6.24 -18.58 10.47
C LEU A 21 -6.46 -17.36 11.37
N ALA A 22 -6.29 -17.50 12.68
CA ALA A 22 -6.39 -16.40 13.65
C ALA A 22 -5.20 -15.44 13.59
N LYS A 23 -4.06 -15.87 13.05
CA LYS A 23 -3.05 -14.96 12.49
C LYS A 23 -3.59 -14.38 11.19
N GLN A 24 -4.55 -13.48 11.31
CA GLN A 24 -4.77 -12.46 10.29
C GLN A 24 -3.41 -11.83 9.99
N PRO A 25 -3.07 -11.56 8.71
CA PRO A 25 -1.92 -10.74 8.41
C PRO A 25 -2.23 -9.37 8.99
N VAL A 26 -1.77 -9.12 10.22
CA VAL A 26 -1.59 -7.76 10.70
C VAL A 26 -0.65 -7.18 9.67
N LEU A 27 -1.15 -6.20 8.91
CA LEU A 27 -0.31 -5.42 8.01
C LEU A 27 0.90 -5.03 8.86
N SER A 28 2.07 -5.55 8.51
CA SER A 28 3.27 -5.30 9.32
C SER A 28 3.41 -3.78 9.46
N GLU A 29 3.84 -3.27 10.61
CA GLU A 29 4.10 -1.83 10.78
C GLU A 29 5.03 -1.28 9.66
N GLN A 30 5.84 -2.16 9.06
CA GLN A 30 6.67 -1.88 7.89
C GLN A 30 5.85 -1.60 6.60
N THR A 31 4.68 -2.22 6.44
CA THR A 31 3.74 -1.95 5.34
C THR A 31 2.96 -0.66 5.58
N GLU A 32 2.57 -0.34 6.81
CA GLU A 32 1.99 0.97 7.16
C GLU A 32 3.01 2.09 6.97
N ALA A 33 4.25 1.91 7.44
CA ALA A 33 5.34 2.85 7.23
C ALA A 33 5.73 2.99 5.74
N ALA A 34 5.65 1.92 4.94
CA ALA A 34 5.84 2.00 3.49
C ALA A 34 4.67 2.72 2.79
N LEU A 35 3.44 2.59 3.31
CA LEU A 35 2.28 3.31 2.79
C LEU A 35 2.30 4.79 3.19
N GLU A 36 2.84 5.15 4.35
CA GLU A 36 3.11 6.54 4.74
C GLU A 36 4.30 7.13 3.98
N ALA A 37 5.37 6.37 3.75
CA ALA A 37 6.52 6.82 2.96
C ALA A 37 6.19 7.03 1.47
N THR A 38 5.21 6.30 0.93
CA THR A 38 4.71 6.48 -0.44
C THR A 38 3.66 7.58 -0.58
N GLN A 39 3.17 8.16 0.53
CA GLN A 39 2.42 9.44 0.49
C GLN A 39 3.35 10.64 0.21
N GLY A 40 4.66 10.41 0.10
CA GLY A 40 5.61 11.40 -0.37
C GLY A 40 5.45 11.66 -1.87
N THR A 41 4.95 12.86 -2.18
CA THR A 41 5.10 13.60 -3.46
C THR A 41 4.11 13.29 -4.60
N GLY A 42 3.19 12.34 -4.44
CA GLY A 42 2.16 12.04 -5.46
C GLY A 42 0.72 12.26 -4.98
N PRO A 43 -0.23 12.50 -5.90
CA PRO A 43 -1.65 12.60 -5.53
C PRO A 43 -2.12 11.22 -5.08
N LYS A 44 -2.90 11.17 -4.00
CA LYS A 44 -3.33 9.92 -3.38
C LYS A 44 -4.20 9.12 -4.34
N VAL A 45 -3.86 7.86 -4.59
CA VAL A 45 -4.64 6.98 -5.46
C VAL A 45 -6.04 6.80 -4.87
N PRO A 46 -7.10 7.19 -5.60
CA PRO A 46 -8.46 7.10 -5.11
C PRO A 46 -8.85 5.63 -4.91
N THR A 47 -9.51 5.36 -3.79
CA THR A 47 -10.03 4.01 -3.47
C THR A 47 -11.55 3.94 -3.65
N ARG A 48 -12.18 5.09 -3.88
CA ARG A 48 -13.61 5.24 -4.13
C ARG A 48 -13.86 5.96 -5.46
N PRO A 49 -14.99 5.67 -6.15
CA PRO A 49 -15.31 6.31 -7.42
C PRO A 49 -15.47 7.83 -7.30
N ASP A 50 -15.97 8.31 -6.16
CA ASP A 50 -16.23 9.74 -5.91
C ASP A 50 -14.93 10.57 -5.84
N GLU A 51 -13.79 9.92 -5.59
CA GLU A 51 -12.48 10.56 -5.45
C GLU A 51 -11.75 10.72 -6.80
N LEU A 52 -12.24 10.08 -7.88
CA LEU A 52 -11.61 10.09 -9.21
C LEU A 52 -11.48 11.51 -9.79
N ALA A 53 -12.53 12.32 -9.67
CA ALA A 53 -12.54 13.68 -10.20
C ALA A 53 -11.49 14.58 -9.54
N THR A 54 -11.23 14.38 -8.24
CA THR A 54 -10.22 15.13 -7.49
C THR A 54 -8.83 14.67 -7.90
N PHE A 55 -8.60 13.36 -7.99
CA PHE A 55 -7.33 12.78 -8.42
C PHE A 55 -6.90 13.24 -9.82
N ASP A 56 -7.82 13.24 -10.80
CA ASP A 56 -7.55 13.73 -12.16
C ASP A 56 -7.07 15.19 -12.16
N LYS A 57 -7.70 16.03 -11.34
CA LYS A 57 -7.34 17.44 -11.21
C LYS A 57 -5.96 17.61 -10.57
N GLU A 58 -5.67 16.87 -9.51
CA GLU A 58 -4.38 16.92 -8.82
C GLU A 58 -3.23 16.39 -9.71
N MET A 59 -3.49 15.32 -10.47
CA MET A 59 -2.52 14.77 -11.43
C MET A 59 -2.18 15.77 -12.54
N ASN A 60 -3.20 16.43 -13.10
CA ASN A 60 -3.00 17.40 -14.16
C ASN A 60 -2.22 18.64 -13.67
N ALA A 61 -2.49 19.08 -12.45
CA ALA A 61 -1.74 20.18 -11.82
C ALA A 61 -0.26 19.82 -11.60
N LEU A 62 0.02 18.61 -11.09
CA LEU A 62 1.39 18.13 -10.91
C LEU A 62 2.16 18.02 -12.23
N MET A 63 1.52 17.52 -13.29
CA MET A 63 2.15 17.43 -14.61
C MET A 63 2.50 18.81 -15.16
N GLN A 64 1.63 19.81 -14.94
CA GLN A 64 1.85 21.18 -15.37
C GLN A 64 3.00 21.84 -14.60
N GLU A 65 3.05 21.64 -13.28
CA GLU A 65 4.14 22.15 -12.42
C GLU A 65 5.50 21.52 -12.80
N GLU A 66 5.54 20.21 -13.04
CA GLU A 66 6.74 19.52 -13.53
C GLU A 66 7.22 20.07 -14.88
N ALA A 67 6.28 20.30 -15.80
CA ALA A 67 6.58 20.85 -17.12
C ALA A 67 7.16 22.27 -17.02
N GLU A 68 6.57 23.13 -16.19
CA GLU A 68 7.08 24.48 -15.93
C GLU A 68 8.47 24.45 -15.27
N LYS A 69 8.68 23.56 -14.31
CA LYS A 69 9.96 23.37 -13.64
C LYS A 69 11.05 22.93 -14.62
N ARG A 70 10.74 21.99 -15.53
CA ARG A 70 11.66 21.58 -16.60
C ARG A 70 11.93 22.70 -17.59
N ALA A 71 10.92 23.45 -18.00
CA ALA A 71 11.09 24.59 -18.91
C ALA A 71 11.97 25.69 -18.29
N LYS A 72 11.81 25.94 -17.00
CA LYS A 72 12.64 26.90 -16.26
C LYS A 72 14.09 26.42 -16.14
N ALA A 73 14.31 25.16 -15.80
CA ALA A 73 15.65 24.57 -15.72
C ALA A 73 16.38 24.59 -17.08
N LEU A 74 15.66 24.38 -18.18
CA LEU A 74 16.22 24.48 -19.54
C LEU A 74 16.62 25.92 -19.88
N LYS A 75 15.76 26.91 -19.58
CA LYS A 75 16.11 28.33 -19.77
C LYS A 75 17.31 28.79 -18.95
N GLU A 76 17.45 28.28 -17.73
CA GLU A 76 18.61 28.56 -16.86
C GLU A 76 19.90 27.88 -17.38
N ALA A 77 19.78 26.75 -18.09
CA ALA A 77 20.89 26.05 -18.72
C ALA A 77 21.29 26.65 -20.09
N GLU A 78 20.34 27.21 -20.84
CA GLU A 78 20.59 27.90 -22.12
C GLU A 78 21.09 29.34 -21.94
N GLY A 79 20.98 29.91 -20.73
CA GLY A 79 21.41 31.26 -20.38
C GLY A 79 22.84 31.38 -19.84
N GLN A 80 23.62 30.28 -19.81
CA GLN A 80 25.06 30.25 -19.47
C GLN A 80 25.89 29.97 -20.73
#